data_AF-A0A0P9CUC0-F1
#
_entry.id   AF-A0A0P9CUC0-F1
#
_cell.length_a   1.000
_cell.length_b   1.000
_cell.length_c   1.000
_cell.angle_alpha   90.00
_cell.angle_beta   90.00
_cell.angle_gamma   90.00
#
_symmetry.space_group_name_H-M   'P 1'
#
loop_
_entity.id
_entity.type
_entity.pdbx_description
1 polymer ?
#
loop_
_entity_poly.entity_id
_entity_poly.type
_entity_poly.pdbx_seq_one_letter_code
_entity_poly.pdbx_strand_id
1 'polypeptide(L)'
;MAVVSSHLDVSPVQEASLTIQVKPGAKASIEVDYSSGPSHDSSLRPKIADKNGNVSWSWKVPLNTTPGTWNVPVAADGKSMMLQLHVTK
;
A
#
# COMPACT_ATOMS: atom_id res chain seq x y z
N MET A 1 -4.03 -6.48 12.76
CA MET A 1 -3.47 -6.04 11.47
C MET A 1 -2.28 -6.92 11.20
N ALA A 2 -2.33 -7.65 10.10
CA ALA A 2 -1.24 -8.49 9.61
C ALA A 2 -1.18 -8.34 8.08
N VAL A 3 0.01 -8.42 7.50
CA VAL A 3 0.15 -8.50 6.04
C VAL A 3 -0.18 -9.93 5.62
N VAL A 4 -1.14 -10.08 4.71
CA VAL A 4 -1.50 -11.38 4.12
C VAL A 4 -0.64 -11.64 2.88
N SER A 5 -0.50 -10.62 2.03
CA SER A 5 0.29 -10.68 0.82
C SER A 5 0.77 -9.28 0.48
N SER A 6 1.99 -9.16 -0.02
CA SER A 6 2.58 -7.89 -0.44
C SER A 6 3.48 -8.13 -1.64
N HIS A 7 3.20 -7.41 -2.72
CA HIS A 7 4.04 -7.29 -3.90
C HIS A 7 4.58 -5.87 -3.93
N LEU A 8 5.66 -5.67 -3.17
CA LEU A 8 6.28 -4.37 -2.94
C LEU A 8 7.68 -4.25 -3.57
N ASP A 9 8.21 -5.35 -4.11
CA ASP A 9 9.43 -5.38 -4.91
C ASP A 9 9.04 -5.27 -6.39
N VAL A 10 9.15 -4.07 -6.95
CA VAL A 10 8.62 -3.76 -8.29
C VAL A 10 9.52 -2.79 -9.04
N SER A 11 9.49 -2.82 -10.36
CA SER A 11 10.16 -1.81 -11.19
C SER A 11 9.24 -0.62 -11.47
N PRO A 12 9.77 0.54 -11.90
CA PRO A 12 8.94 1.61 -12.42
C PRO A 12 7.98 1.08 -13.49
N VAL A 13 6.73 1.58 -13.52
CA VAL A 13 5.62 1.13 -14.39
C VAL A 13 4.93 -0.17 -13.96
N GLN A 14 5.51 -0.95 -13.05
CA GLN A 14 4.91 -2.19 -12.58
C GLN A 14 3.80 -1.93 -11.52
N GLU A 15 2.89 -2.88 -11.38
CA GLU A 15 1.81 -2.83 -10.39
C GLU A 15 2.28 -3.40 -9.06
N ALA A 16 2.23 -2.56 -8.03
CA ALA A 16 2.39 -2.98 -6.65
C ALA A 16 1.02 -3.39 -6.09
N SER A 17 1.02 -4.38 -5.21
CA SER A 17 -0.19 -4.79 -4.51
C SER A 17 0.08 -5.08 -3.05
N LEU A 18 -0.89 -4.76 -2.20
CA LEU A 18 -0.83 -5.02 -0.77
C LEU A 18 -2.17 -5.54 -0.30
N THR A 19 -2.14 -6.65 0.42
CA THR A 19 -3.29 -7.21 1.10
C THR A 19 -2.98 -7.33 2.58
N ILE A 20 -3.81 -6.71 3.41
CA ILE A 20 -3.73 -6.82 4.87
C ILE A 20 -5.01 -7.46 5.40
N GLN A 21 -4.89 -8.07 6.57
CA GLN A 21 -6.00 -8.56 7.37
C GLN A 21 -6.13 -7.78 8.66
N VAL A 22 -7.31 -7.25 8.88
CA VAL A 22 -7.75 -6.45 10.04
C VAL A 22 -9.08 -7.01 10.55
N LYS A 23 -9.72 -6.34 11.51
CA LYS A 23 -11.05 -6.79 11.95
C LYS A 23 -12.08 -6.55 10.83
N PRO A 24 -13.05 -7.46 10.63
CA PRO A 24 -14.15 -7.24 9.71
C PRO A 24 -14.86 -5.91 9.99
N GLY A 25 -15.10 -5.10 8.95
CA GLY A 25 -15.69 -3.77 9.08
C GLY A 25 -14.76 -2.67 9.58
N ALA A 26 -13.48 -2.96 9.85
CA ALA A 26 -12.50 -1.92 10.19
C ALA A 26 -12.15 -1.07 8.96
N LYS A 27 -11.96 0.23 9.20
CA LYS A 27 -11.41 1.16 8.18
C LYS A 27 -9.89 1.01 8.15
N ALA A 28 -9.36 0.84 6.95
CA ALA A 28 -7.93 0.85 6.70
C ALA A 28 -7.57 1.91 5.66
N SER A 29 -6.49 2.64 5.88
CA SER A 29 -5.93 3.63 4.99
C SER A 29 -4.50 3.25 4.62
N ILE A 30 -4.15 3.54 3.38
CA ILE A 30 -2.81 3.37 2.84
C ILE A 30 -2.35 4.72 2.31
N GLU A 31 -1.10 5.05 2.53
CA GLU A 31 -0.47 6.21 1.96
C GLU A 31 0.91 5.77 1.45
N VAL A 32 1.27 6.22 0.26
CA VAL A 32 2.53 5.88 -0.39
C VAL A 32 3.20 7.18 -0.76
N ASP A 33 4.31 7.47 -0.11
CA ASP A 33 5.10 8.67 -0.37
C ASP A 33 6.21 8.36 -1.37
N TYR A 34 6.06 8.84 -2.61
CA TYR A 34 7.10 8.77 -3.64
C TYR A 34 7.98 10.03 -3.64
N SER A 35 9.11 10.02 -4.37
CA SER A 35 9.93 11.24 -4.56
C SER A 35 9.16 12.40 -5.19
N SER A 36 8.15 12.10 -6.01
CA SER A 36 7.29 13.11 -6.65
C SER A 36 6.25 13.72 -5.71
N GLY A 37 6.21 13.29 -4.45
CA GLY A 37 5.17 13.62 -3.49
C GLY A 37 4.19 12.46 -3.26
N PRO A 38 3.17 12.67 -2.41
CA PRO A 38 2.20 11.62 -2.06
C PRO A 38 1.49 11.10 -3.30
N SER A 39 1.30 9.78 -3.34
CA SER A 39 0.56 9.15 -4.43
C SER A 39 -0.89 9.63 -4.42
N HIS A 40 -1.30 10.27 -5.51
CA HIS A 40 -2.68 10.69 -5.73
C HIS A 40 -3.51 9.62 -6.45
N ASP A 41 -3.03 8.38 -6.51
CA ASP A 41 -3.77 7.30 -7.16
C ASP A 41 -5.09 7.07 -6.42
N SER A 42 -6.21 7.14 -7.14
CA SER A 42 -7.54 6.89 -6.60
C SER A 42 -7.68 5.50 -5.96
N SER A 43 -6.80 4.57 -6.34
CA SER A 43 -6.79 3.19 -5.86
C SER A 43 -6.20 3.06 -4.45
N LEU A 44 -5.42 4.05 -4.00
CA LEU A 44 -4.81 4.15 -2.66
C LEU A 44 -5.70 4.87 -1.64
N ARG A 45 -7.01 4.90 -1.89
CA ARG A 45 -7.97 5.48 -0.94
C ARG A 45 -8.20 4.54 0.26
N PRO A 46 -8.66 5.09 1.40
CA PRO A 46 -9.11 4.29 2.52
C PRO A 46 -10.22 3.32 2.10
N LYS A 47 -10.11 2.06 2.53
CA LYS A 47 -11.06 0.98 2.26
C LYS A 47 -11.55 0.37 3.57
N ILE A 48 -12.75 -0.19 3.54
CA ILE A 48 -13.33 -0.93 4.67
C ILE A 48 -13.04 -2.41 4.46
N ALA A 49 -12.60 -3.08 5.52
CA ALA A 49 -12.35 -4.51 5.52
C ALA A 49 -13.64 -5.29 5.28
N ASP A 50 -13.53 -6.31 4.44
CA ASP A 50 -14.65 -7.20 4.12
C ASP A 50 -15.09 -8.04 5.34
N LYS A 51 -16.06 -8.95 5.14
CA LYS A 51 -16.56 -9.85 6.19
C LYS A 51 -15.49 -10.77 6.78
N ASN A 52 -14.40 -11.00 6.05
CA ASN A 52 -13.26 -11.81 6.46
C ASN A 52 -12.13 -10.95 7.06
N GLY A 53 -12.30 -9.62 7.09
CA GLY A 53 -11.31 -8.68 7.58
C GLY A 53 -10.23 -8.33 6.56
N ASN A 54 -10.39 -8.66 5.29
CA ASN A 54 -9.36 -8.43 4.27
C ASN A 54 -9.54 -7.07 3.61
N VAL A 55 -8.41 -6.41 3.36
CA VAL A 55 -8.33 -5.18 2.58
C VAL A 55 -7.19 -5.32 1.59
N SER A 56 -7.48 -5.11 0.31
CA SER A 56 -6.50 -5.14 -0.76
C SER A 56 -6.42 -3.80 -1.49
N TRP A 57 -5.19 -3.38 -1.79
CA TRP A 57 -4.87 -2.26 -2.64
C TRP A 57 -3.94 -2.71 -3.75
N SER A 58 -4.12 -2.10 -4.91
CA SER A 58 -3.29 -2.27 -6.09
C SER A 58 -3.11 -0.89 -6.69
N TRP A 59 -1.88 -0.54 -7.02
CA TRP A 59 -1.56 0.75 -7.60
C TRP A 59 -0.37 0.60 -8.55
N LYS A 60 -0.31 1.50 -9.53
CA LYS A 60 0.76 1.49 -10.51
C LYS A 60 1.91 2.37 -10.01
N VAL A 61 3.12 1.85 -10.01
CA VAL A 61 4.31 2.65 -9.68
C VAL A 61 4.62 3.58 -10.85
N PRO A 62 4.67 4.92 -10.66
CA PRO A 62 4.99 5.85 -11.73
C PRO A 62 6.36 5.57 -12.37
N LEU A 63 6.48 5.79 -13.70
CA LEU A 63 7.76 5.60 -14.42
C LEU A 63 8.89 6.47 -13.85
N ASN A 64 8.56 7.67 -13.38
CA ASN A 64 9.53 8.62 -12.83
C ASN A 64 9.96 8.29 -11.39
N THR A 65 9.49 7.17 -10.84
CA THR A 65 9.87 6.75 -9.49
C THR A 65 11.34 6.31 -9.50
N THR A 66 12.16 6.97 -8.71
CA THR A 66 13.57 6.63 -8.60
C THR A 66 13.71 5.25 -7.93
N PRO A 67 14.60 4.37 -8.43
CA PRO A 67 14.94 3.14 -7.72
C PRO A 67 15.42 3.45 -6.31
N GLY A 68 14.93 2.69 -5.34
CA GLY A 68 15.14 2.95 -3.92
C GLY A 68 14.00 2.37 -3.09
N THR A 69 13.99 2.69 -1.80
CA THR A 69 12.96 2.22 -0.87
C THR A 69 12.04 3.37 -0.47
N TRP A 70 10.74 3.19 -0.68
CA TRP A 70 9.70 4.15 -0.35
C TRP A 70 8.87 3.66 0.83
N ASN A 71 8.47 4.58 1.70
CA ASN A 71 7.68 4.23 2.87
C ASN A 71 6.20 4.16 2.51
N VAL A 72 5.55 3.11 2.99
CA VAL A 72 4.12 2.85 2.80
C VAL A 72 3.48 2.73 4.19
N PRO A 73 3.16 3.85 4.85
CA PRO A 73 2.37 3.83 6.06
C PRO A 73 0.95 3.31 5.79
N VAL A 74 0.55 2.34 6.58
CA VAL A 74 -0.77 1.73 6.56
C VAL A 74 -1.36 1.83 7.96
N ALA A 75 -2.56 2.40 8.06
CA ALA A 75 -3.25 2.54 9.34
C ALA A 75 -4.62 1.85 9.29
N ALA A 76 -4.96 1.08 10.32
CA ALA A 76 -6.24 0.41 10.45
C ALA A 76 -6.58 0.11 11.90
N ASP A 77 -7.85 0.32 12.29
CA ASP A 77 -8.36 -0.01 13.64
C ASP A 77 -7.48 0.57 14.79
N GLY A 78 -6.96 1.78 14.62
CA GLY A 78 -6.06 2.43 15.58
C GLY A 78 -4.63 1.86 15.63
N LYS A 79 -4.26 0.97 14.70
CA LYS A 79 -2.91 0.45 14.50
C LYS A 79 -2.29 1.06 13.26
N SER A 80 -0.99 1.32 13.29
CA SER A 80 -0.21 1.74 12.13
C SER A 80 0.94 0.76 11.89
N MET A 81 1.28 0.55 10.63
CA MET A 81 2.41 -0.26 10.19
C MET A 81 3.08 0.45 9.05
N MET A 82 4.39 0.35 9.00
CA MET A 82 5.22 0.98 7.99
C MET A 82 5.79 -0.13 7.13
N LEU A 83 5.36 -0.16 5.87
CA LEU A 83 5.90 -1.07 4.87
C LEU A 83 6.90 -0.35 3.99
N GLN A 84 7.74 -1.13 3.31
CA GLN A 84 8.77 -0.62 2.43
C GLN A 84 8.49 -1.12 1.02
N LEU A 85 8.30 -0.18 0.08
CA LEU A 85 8.20 -0.43 -1.34
C LEU A 85 9.60 -0.34 -1.94
N HIS A 86 10.13 -1.45 -2.44
CA HIS A 86 11.43 -1.53 -3.05
C HIS A 86 11.28 -1.38 -4.56
N VAL A 87 11.76 -0.24 -5.08
CA VAL A 87 11.77 0.04 -6.50
C VAL A 87 13.14 -0.32 -7.07
N THR A 88 13.19 -1.31 -7.94
CA THR A 88 14.43 -1.77 -8.59
C THR A 88 14.46 -1.36 -10.07
N LYS A 89 15.66 -1.25 -10.63
CA LYS A 89 15.88 -0.92 -12.05
C LYS A 89 15.73 -2.14 -12.94
#